data_AF-A0A3M1SFT8-F1
#
_entry.id   AF-A0A3M1SFT8-F1
#
_cell.length_a   1.000
_cell.length_b   1.000
_cell.length_c   1.000
_cell.angle_alpha   90.00
_cell.angle_beta   90.00
_cell.angle_gamma   90.00
#
_symmetry.space_group_name_H-M   'P 1'
#
loop_
_entity.id
_entity.type
_entity.pdbx_description
1 polymer ?
#
loop_
_entity_poly.entity_id
_entity_poly.type
_entity_poly.pdbx_seq_one_letter_code
_entity_poly.pdbx_strand_id
1 'polypeptide(L)'
;MNELEPLIGREESMVTVLDRVRLTVGRFQPTRVGAYHVTCSDEAEWECADAFQRWFAERMLPGLKPGSRAPFRSINLGGRYEPGALAVAESHYAASGSDGITVIVAKINAHVGVVETSEGVRFGHFPRYGQESTCCGALTAALSDEAPIPASAELRETLGRTRLAALNDGETVPPDLRLLFAAVANARLQSRRAVEELTTLPAHTPTHFLVVAGVSINRPGPDTELLVSVDHIDRTDVAAKHATIGLDDDPAAYKVSVDLGRLVLADAQFQPPGFAMHAEIQLSRTPSSDTAAVSDGDPDDPASLTEPLPEIDDAQSQAE
;
A
#
# COMPACT_ATOMS: atom_id res chain seq x y z
N MET A 1 19.47 6.88 2.83
CA MET A 1 18.81 5.67 2.31
C MET A 1 19.18 4.41 3.09
N ASN A 2 20.40 4.28 3.62
CA ASN A 2 20.88 3.09 4.35
C ASN A 2 19.99 2.57 5.51
N GLU A 3 19.17 3.42 6.14
CA GLU A 3 18.25 2.98 7.21
C GLU A 3 17.02 2.24 6.69
N LEU A 4 16.64 2.50 5.44
CA LEU A 4 15.45 1.94 4.80
C LEU A 4 15.78 0.72 3.95
N GLU A 5 17.01 0.64 3.43
CA GLU A 5 17.48 -0.46 2.59
C GLU A 5 17.24 -1.85 3.21
N PRO A 6 17.51 -2.10 4.52
CA PRO A 6 17.26 -3.42 5.11
C PRO A 6 15.78 -3.80 5.18
N LEU A 7 14.87 -2.83 5.05
CA LEU A 7 13.41 -3.06 5.11
C LEU A 7 12.81 -3.33 3.73
N ILE A 8 13.53 -3.05 2.64
CA ILE A 8 13.03 -3.27 1.28
C ILE A 8 12.74 -4.75 1.09
N GLY A 9 11.55 -5.05 0.57
CA GLY A 9 11.07 -6.40 0.38
C GLY A 9 10.74 -7.13 1.68
N ARG A 10 10.72 -6.48 2.85
CA ARG A 10 10.33 -7.11 4.12
C ARG A 10 9.04 -6.49 4.65
N GLU A 11 8.11 -7.35 5.04
CA GLU A 11 6.93 -6.94 5.80
C GLU A 11 7.34 -6.58 7.22
N GLU A 12 7.00 -5.37 7.62
CA GLU A 12 7.37 -4.78 8.90
C GLU A 12 6.18 -4.08 9.54
N SER A 13 6.29 -3.77 10.84
CA SER A 13 5.31 -2.88 11.45
C SER A 13 5.38 -1.49 10.82
N MET A 14 4.23 -0.86 10.58
CA MET A 14 4.19 0.52 10.05
C MET A 14 4.98 1.49 10.93
N VAL A 15 4.99 1.27 12.26
CA VAL A 15 5.80 2.06 13.21
C VAL A 15 7.28 1.97 12.87
N THR A 16 7.81 0.75 12.66
CA THR A 16 9.21 0.51 12.30
C THR A 16 9.57 1.23 11.01
N VAL A 17 8.76 1.08 9.95
CA VAL A 17 8.99 1.72 8.65
C VAL A 17 9.05 3.24 8.82
N LEU A 18 8.04 3.82 9.47
CA LEU A 18 7.91 5.27 9.62
C LEU A 18 8.99 5.89 10.52
N ASP A 19 9.44 5.19 11.56
CA ASP A 19 10.58 5.64 12.35
C ASP A 19 11.88 5.63 11.52
N ARG A 20 12.10 4.64 10.63
CA ARG A 20 13.25 4.66 9.70
C ARG A 20 13.17 5.77 8.65
N VAL A 21 11.97 6.07 8.16
CA VAL A 21 11.74 7.22 7.29
C VAL A 21 12.11 8.50 8.03
N ARG A 22 11.61 8.69 9.26
CA ARG A 22 11.91 9.85 10.10
C ARG A 22 13.41 10.02 10.38
N LEU A 23 14.10 8.94 10.73
CA LEU A 23 15.55 8.96 10.94
C LEU A 23 16.31 9.33 9.66
N THR A 24 15.86 8.81 8.50
CA THR A 24 16.42 9.17 7.19
C THR A 24 16.23 10.67 6.91
N VAL A 25 15.04 11.22 7.15
CA VAL A 25 14.76 12.66 7.00
C VAL A 25 15.67 13.50 7.89
N GLY A 26 15.86 13.11 9.16
CA GLY A 26 16.72 13.84 10.09
C GLY A 26 18.18 13.97 9.65
N ARG A 27 18.69 13.02 8.84
CA ARG A 27 20.07 13.06 8.31
C ARG A 27 20.30 14.16 7.28
N PHE A 28 19.26 14.66 6.62
CA PHE A 28 19.37 15.82 5.74
C PHE A 28 19.48 17.14 6.51
N GLN A 29 19.29 17.11 7.84
CA GLN A 29 19.24 18.31 8.69
C GLN A 29 18.31 19.39 8.12
N PRO A 30 17.07 19.05 7.75
CA PRO A 30 16.18 19.98 7.08
C PRO A 30 15.86 21.17 7.98
N THR A 31 15.78 22.35 7.39
CA THR A 31 15.12 23.49 8.03
C THR A 31 13.61 23.31 8.05
N ARG A 32 13.07 22.53 7.09
CA ARG A 32 11.63 22.28 6.95
C ARG A 32 11.35 20.88 6.42
N VAL A 33 10.25 20.31 6.90
CA VAL A 33 9.77 19.01 6.45
C VAL A 33 8.33 19.14 5.96
N GLY A 34 8.08 18.63 4.78
CA GLY A 34 6.75 18.43 4.21
C GLY A 34 6.44 16.96 4.02
N ALA A 35 5.16 16.64 3.85
CA ALA A 35 4.72 15.30 3.53
C ALA A 35 3.54 15.28 2.57
N TYR A 36 3.55 14.29 1.69
CA TYR A 36 2.47 13.93 0.81
C TYR A 36 2.18 12.44 0.98
N HIS A 37 0.92 12.06 1.16
CA HIS A 37 0.50 10.67 1.34
C HIS A 37 -0.55 10.28 0.30
N VAL A 38 -0.30 9.16 -0.38
CA VAL A 38 -1.21 8.56 -1.36
C VAL A 38 -1.67 7.21 -0.85
N THR A 39 -2.98 7.03 -0.70
CA THR A 39 -3.60 5.75 -0.29
C THR A 39 -4.84 5.46 -1.11
N CYS A 40 -5.29 4.21 -1.05
CA CYS A 40 -6.62 3.86 -1.54
C CYS A 40 -7.72 4.56 -0.72
N SER A 41 -8.89 4.78 -1.33
CA SER A 41 -10.11 5.24 -0.63
C SER A 41 -10.80 4.17 0.20
N ASP A 42 -10.31 2.93 0.13
CA ASP A 42 -10.82 1.80 0.90
C ASP A 42 -10.63 2.03 2.41
N GLU A 43 -11.65 1.74 3.22
CA GLU A 43 -11.61 1.90 4.67
C GLU A 43 -10.54 1.06 5.35
N ALA A 44 -10.10 -0.04 4.71
CA ALA A 44 -9.00 -0.86 5.18
C ALA A 44 -7.67 -0.08 5.27
N GLU A 45 -7.51 1.02 4.51
CA GLU A 45 -6.30 1.86 4.56
C GLU A 45 -6.27 2.84 5.75
N TRP A 46 -7.27 2.81 6.63
CA TRP A 46 -7.34 3.71 7.77
C TRP A 46 -6.12 3.56 8.70
N GLU A 47 -5.68 2.34 9.01
CA GLU A 47 -4.51 2.12 9.88
C GLU A 47 -3.22 2.66 9.25
N CYS A 48 -3.03 2.49 7.93
CA CYS A 48 -1.89 3.08 7.22
C CYS A 48 -1.92 4.62 7.30
N ALA A 49 -3.08 5.22 7.06
CA ALA A 49 -3.27 6.67 7.10
C ALA A 49 -3.10 7.26 8.52
N ASP A 50 -3.55 6.55 9.55
CA ASP A 50 -3.40 6.91 10.96
C ASP A 50 -1.95 6.72 11.43
N ALA A 51 -1.29 5.63 11.02
CA ALA A 51 0.12 5.39 11.34
C ALA A 51 1.01 6.50 10.78
N PHE A 52 0.85 6.87 9.49
CA PHE A 52 1.61 7.98 8.90
C PHE A 52 1.36 9.30 9.62
N GLN A 53 0.11 9.56 10.01
CA GLN A 53 -0.27 10.72 10.79
C GLN A 53 0.46 10.79 12.13
N ARG A 54 0.37 9.74 12.96
CA ARG A 54 0.90 9.73 14.32
C ARG A 54 2.42 9.63 14.38
N TRP A 55 3.01 8.75 13.56
CA TRP A 55 4.43 8.38 13.69
C TRP A 55 5.35 9.24 12.83
N PHE A 56 4.82 9.87 11.76
CA PHE A 56 5.59 10.80 10.94
C PHE A 56 5.08 12.23 11.07
N ALA A 57 3.82 12.49 10.72
CA ALA A 57 3.32 13.85 10.52
C ALA A 57 3.34 14.68 11.82
N GLU A 58 2.79 14.13 12.89
CA GLU A 58 2.73 14.78 14.20
C GLU A 58 4.10 15.07 14.81
N ARG A 59 5.13 14.33 14.38
CA ARG A 59 6.50 14.48 14.89
C ARG A 59 7.33 15.44 14.06
N MET A 60 7.18 15.41 12.73
CA MET A 60 8.12 16.06 11.81
C MET A 60 7.57 17.30 11.13
N LEU A 61 6.26 17.38 10.88
CA LEU A 61 5.71 18.48 10.10
C LEU A 61 5.55 19.76 10.94
N PRO A 62 5.62 20.94 10.32
CA PRO A 62 5.28 22.18 10.99
C PRO A 62 3.82 22.17 11.42
N GLY A 63 3.53 22.80 12.56
CA GLY A 63 2.15 23.02 13.01
C GLY A 63 1.46 24.03 12.10
N LEU A 64 0.33 23.66 11.49
CA LEU A 64 -0.51 24.58 10.71
C LEU A 64 -1.51 25.33 11.60
N LYS A 65 -2.02 24.64 12.62
CA LYS A 65 -2.89 25.17 13.67
C LYS A 65 -2.41 24.65 15.02
N PRO A 66 -2.78 25.31 16.15
CA PRO A 66 -2.47 24.77 17.47
C PRO A 66 -2.92 23.31 17.60
N GLY A 67 -1.96 22.43 17.89
CA GLY A 67 -2.21 20.98 18.06
C GLY A 67 -2.49 20.20 16.78
N SER A 68 -2.35 20.78 15.59
CA SER A 68 -2.61 20.07 14.32
C SER A 68 -1.45 20.17 13.34
N ARG A 69 -1.02 18.99 12.88
CA ARG A 69 -0.06 18.77 11.82
C ARG A 69 -0.69 17.77 10.88
N ALA A 70 -0.64 17.98 9.57
CA ALA A 70 -1.25 17.07 8.62
C ALA A 70 -0.38 16.98 7.36
N PRO A 71 -0.24 15.78 6.76
CA PRO A 71 0.33 15.65 5.44
C PRO A 71 -0.68 16.15 4.39
N PHE A 72 -0.18 16.58 3.23
CA PHE A 72 -1.00 16.68 2.03
C PHE A 72 -1.44 15.27 1.61
N ARG A 73 -2.69 15.07 1.16
CA ARG A 73 -3.21 13.72 0.88
C ARG A 73 -3.91 13.62 -0.47
N SER A 74 -3.67 12.51 -1.17
CA SER A 74 -4.54 12.01 -2.23
C SER A 74 -5.11 10.67 -1.80
N ILE A 75 -6.44 10.60 -1.75
CA ILE A 75 -7.17 9.40 -1.36
C ILE A 75 -8.10 9.08 -2.53
N ASN A 76 -7.74 8.09 -3.34
CA ASN A 76 -8.47 7.73 -4.56
C ASN A 76 -8.49 6.20 -4.77
N LEU A 77 -9.23 5.73 -5.76
CA LEU A 77 -9.32 4.30 -6.06
C LEU A 77 -7.95 3.74 -6.52
N GLY A 78 -7.43 2.76 -5.78
CA GLY A 78 -6.18 2.07 -6.09
C GLY A 78 -4.90 2.80 -5.69
N GLY A 79 -4.99 3.89 -4.91
CA GLY A 79 -3.81 4.60 -4.40
C GLY A 79 -2.95 5.20 -5.51
N ARG A 80 -3.59 5.83 -6.49
CA ARG A 80 -2.96 6.40 -7.67
C ARG A 80 -2.30 7.73 -7.35
N TYR A 81 -1.08 7.91 -7.84
CA TYR A 81 -0.39 9.19 -7.76
C TYR A 81 -1.08 10.21 -8.67
N GLU A 82 -1.36 11.40 -8.14
CA GLU A 82 -1.98 12.51 -8.88
C GLU A 82 -0.89 13.46 -9.40
N PRO A 83 -0.69 13.57 -10.73
CA PRO A 83 0.32 14.48 -11.29
C PRO A 83 0.14 15.93 -10.84
N GLY A 84 1.24 16.59 -10.48
CA GLY A 84 1.28 17.96 -9.97
C GLY A 84 1.03 18.08 -8.47
N ALA A 85 0.56 17.02 -7.79
CA ALA A 85 0.29 17.08 -6.35
C ALA A 85 1.56 17.35 -5.53
N LEU A 86 2.71 16.82 -5.96
CA LEU A 86 3.98 17.04 -5.26
C LEU A 86 4.50 18.48 -5.40
N ALA A 87 4.35 19.10 -6.56
CA ALA A 87 4.68 20.52 -6.74
C ALA A 87 3.82 21.41 -5.81
N VAL A 88 2.51 21.12 -5.71
CA VAL A 88 1.60 21.81 -4.79
C VAL A 88 1.99 21.57 -3.33
N ALA A 89 2.30 20.32 -2.96
CA ALA A 89 2.73 19.98 -1.61
C ALA A 89 4.06 20.67 -1.25
N GLU A 90 5.05 20.67 -2.15
CA GLU A 90 6.30 21.38 -1.94
C GLU A 90 6.04 22.87 -1.72
N SER A 91 5.31 23.53 -2.62
CA SER A 91 4.95 24.95 -2.50
C SER A 91 4.27 25.26 -1.16
N HIS A 92 3.39 24.37 -0.69
CA HIS A 92 2.72 24.49 0.60
C HIS A 92 3.71 24.48 1.79
N TYR A 93 4.67 23.55 1.82
CA TYR A 93 5.62 23.44 2.93
C TYR A 93 6.86 24.34 2.80
N ALA A 94 7.17 24.81 1.60
CA ALA A 94 8.34 25.60 1.27
C ALA A 94 8.23 27.10 1.61
N ALA A 95 7.16 27.55 2.29
CA ALA A 95 6.84 28.93 2.73
C ALA A 95 7.89 30.03 2.43
N SER A 96 7.50 31.03 1.63
CA SER A 96 8.36 32.09 1.11
C SER A 96 9.41 32.64 2.09
N GLY A 97 10.68 32.68 1.66
CA GLY A 97 11.74 33.48 2.32
C GLY A 97 12.66 32.77 3.31
N SER A 98 12.72 31.43 3.32
CA SER A 98 13.75 30.73 4.11
C SER A 98 14.96 30.33 3.26
N ASP A 99 16.14 30.77 3.68
CA ASP A 99 17.42 30.21 3.25
C ASP A 99 17.62 28.88 4.00
N GLY A 100 17.27 27.75 3.37
CA GLY A 100 17.37 26.46 4.02
C GLY A 100 16.93 25.29 3.15
N ILE A 101 17.27 24.09 3.60
CA ILE A 101 16.94 22.83 2.93
C ILE A 101 15.53 22.39 3.33
N THR A 102 14.68 22.17 2.33
CA THR A 102 13.38 21.51 2.50
C THR A 102 13.54 20.01 2.25
N VAL A 103 12.88 19.17 3.05
CA VAL A 103 12.71 17.74 2.75
C VAL A 103 11.22 17.44 2.59
N ILE A 104 10.82 16.90 1.44
CA ILE A 104 9.45 16.43 1.19
C ILE A 104 9.44 14.91 1.19
N VAL A 105 8.64 14.30 2.07
CA VAL A 105 8.39 12.84 2.06
C VAL A 105 7.12 12.54 1.29
N ALA A 106 7.22 11.80 0.20
CA ALA A 106 6.09 11.31 -0.56
C ALA A 106 5.87 9.83 -0.23
N LYS A 107 4.91 9.51 0.63
CA LYS A 107 4.53 8.14 0.96
C LYS A 107 3.45 7.68 -0.01
N ILE A 108 3.70 6.62 -0.77
CA ILE A 108 2.75 6.10 -1.77
C ILE A 108 2.46 4.63 -1.42
N ASN A 109 1.20 4.32 -1.14
CA ASN A 109 0.77 2.99 -0.75
C ASN A 109 -0.26 2.44 -1.72
N ALA A 110 0.04 1.25 -2.26
CA ALA A 110 -0.99 0.31 -2.66
C ALA A 110 -1.39 -0.53 -1.43
N HIS A 111 -2.40 -1.38 -1.57
CA HIS A 111 -2.81 -2.24 -0.47
C HIS A 111 -3.39 -3.58 -0.93
N VAL A 112 -3.33 -4.55 -0.03
CA VAL A 112 -3.85 -5.89 -0.25
C VAL A 112 -4.35 -6.48 1.07
N GLY A 113 -5.51 -7.13 1.03
CA GLY A 113 -6.01 -7.91 2.16
C GLY A 113 -5.27 -9.25 2.27
N VAL A 114 -5.05 -9.71 3.49
CA VAL A 114 -4.51 -11.04 3.78
C VAL A 114 -5.37 -11.76 4.80
N VAL A 115 -5.62 -13.04 4.55
CA VAL A 115 -6.30 -13.94 5.47
C VAL A 115 -5.50 -15.23 5.61
N GLU A 116 -5.26 -15.65 6.84
CA GLU A 116 -4.72 -16.97 7.16
C GLU A 116 -5.88 -17.98 7.19
N THR A 117 -5.74 -19.06 6.43
CA THR A 117 -6.68 -20.17 6.37
C THR A 117 -5.98 -21.47 6.79
N SER A 118 -6.74 -22.55 6.94
CA SER A 118 -6.16 -23.89 7.18
C SER A 118 -5.30 -24.40 6.03
N GLU A 119 -5.46 -23.83 4.82
CA GLU A 119 -4.72 -24.22 3.61
C GLU A 119 -3.50 -23.32 3.35
N GLY A 120 -3.39 -22.19 4.05
CA GLY A 120 -2.26 -21.28 3.90
C GLY A 120 -2.69 -19.82 3.96
N VAL A 121 -1.87 -18.96 3.37
CA VAL A 121 -2.11 -17.52 3.32
C VAL A 121 -2.72 -17.15 1.97
N ARG A 122 -3.82 -16.41 1.98
CA ARG A 122 -4.48 -15.93 0.76
C ARG A 122 -4.50 -14.42 0.71
N PHE A 123 -4.10 -13.87 -0.44
CA PHE A 123 -4.09 -12.44 -0.67
C PHE A 123 -5.28 -11.97 -1.50
N GLY A 124 -5.63 -10.71 -1.31
CA GLY A 124 -6.60 -10.00 -2.14
C GLY A 124 -8.03 -10.00 -1.63
N HIS A 125 -8.31 -10.71 -0.53
CA HIS A 125 -9.62 -10.73 0.10
C HIS A 125 -9.51 -10.38 1.57
N PHE A 126 -10.58 -9.79 2.09
CA PHE A 126 -10.67 -9.35 3.47
C PHE A 126 -12.12 -9.52 3.97
N PRO A 127 -12.35 -10.14 5.15
CA PRO A 127 -13.68 -10.24 5.72
C PRO A 127 -14.14 -8.86 6.24
N ARG A 128 -15.26 -8.38 5.73
CA ARG A 128 -15.87 -7.09 6.08
C ARG A 128 -17.35 -7.27 6.32
N TYR A 129 -17.85 -6.77 7.45
CA TYR A 129 -19.28 -6.80 7.78
C TYR A 129 -19.90 -8.21 7.72
N GLY A 130 -19.13 -9.24 8.06
CA GLY A 130 -19.56 -10.64 8.01
C GLY A 130 -19.55 -11.27 6.61
N GLN A 131 -19.04 -10.58 5.60
CA GLN A 131 -18.91 -11.07 4.23
C GLN A 131 -17.47 -10.99 3.72
N GLU A 132 -17.13 -11.86 2.80
CA GLU A 132 -15.86 -11.77 2.09
C GLU A 132 -15.92 -10.66 1.04
N SER A 133 -14.87 -9.84 0.97
CA SER A 133 -14.77 -8.74 0.02
C SER A 133 -13.36 -8.63 -0.56
N THR A 134 -13.23 -8.03 -1.74
CA THR A 134 -11.92 -7.83 -2.38
C THR A 134 -11.18 -6.66 -1.74
N CYS A 135 -9.86 -6.76 -1.65
CA CYS A 135 -8.98 -5.78 -1.04
C CYS A 135 -7.62 -5.85 -1.74
N CYS A 136 -7.29 -4.97 -2.69
CA CYS A 136 -7.98 -3.78 -3.19
C CYS A 136 -9.04 -4.08 -4.28
N GLY A 137 -10.26 -3.53 -4.14
CA GLY A 137 -11.29 -3.67 -5.17
C GLY A 137 -10.93 -3.06 -6.53
N ALA A 138 -10.24 -1.91 -6.55
CA ALA A 138 -9.84 -1.25 -7.80
C ALA A 138 -8.75 -2.04 -8.56
N LEU A 139 -7.79 -2.64 -7.85
CA LEU A 139 -6.80 -3.54 -8.46
C LEU A 139 -7.45 -4.83 -8.93
N THR A 140 -8.40 -5.37 -8.16
CA THR A 140 -9.14 -6.57 -8.59
C THR A 140 -9.91 -6.31 -9.89
N ALA A 141 -10.61 -5.18 -10.00
CA ALA A 141 -11.26 -4.75 -11.23
C ALA A 141 -10.26 -4.50 -12.38
N ALA A 142 -9.05 -4.01 -12.08
CA ALA A 142 -8.01 -3.83 -13.09
C ALA A 142 -7.50 -5.18 -13.65
N LEU A 143 -7.60 -6.27 -12.89
CA LEU A 143 -7.18 -7.60 -13.31
C LEU A 143 -8.31 -8.45 -13.93
N SER A 144 -9.58 -8.04 -13.80
CA SER A 144 -10.70 -8.77 -14.38
C SER A 144 -10.85 -8.50 -15.87
N ASP A 145 -11.66 -9.33 -16.53
CA ASP A 145 -12.08 -9.16 -17.93
C ASP A 145 -13.36 -8.30 -18.06
N GLU A 146 -13.88 -7.79 -16.94
CA GLU A 146 -15.08 -6.97 -16.93
C GLU A 146 -14.83 -5.58 -17.54
N ALA A 147 -15.90 -4.91 -17.94
CA ALA A 147 -15.82 -3.56 -18.47
C ALA A 147 -15.19 -2.63 -17.41
N PRO A 148 -14.05 -1.98 -17.71
CA PRO A 148 -13.31 -1.25 -16.70
C PRO A 148 -14.09 0.01 -16.30
N ILE A 149 -14.25 0.23 -14.99
CA ILE A 149 -14.55 1.56 -14.48
C ILE A 149 -13.34 2.49 -14.74
N PRO A 150 -13.52 3.82 -14.83
CA PRO A 150 -12.43 4.75 -15.16
C PRO A 150 -11.16 4.53 -14.31
N ALA A 151 -11.33 4.24 -13.02
CA ALA A 151 -10.19 4.01 -12.15
C ALA A 151 -9.39 2.75 -12.49
N SER A 152 -10.08 1.65 -12.78
CA SER A 152 -9.46 0.39 -13.20
C SER A 152 -8.82 0.49 -14.59
N ALA A 153 -9.37 1.31 -15.49
CA ALA A 153 -8.77 1.55 -16.80
C ALA A 153 -7.40 2.24 -16.67
N GLU A 154 -7.29 3.28 -15.84
CA GLU A 154 -6.01 3.95 -15.58
C GLU A 154 -4.99 3.02 -14.90
N LEU A 155 -5.45 2.17 -13.97
CA LEU A 155 -4.58 1.16 -13.34
C LEU A 155 -4.08 0.13 -14.36
N ARG A 156 -4.93 -0.32 -15.29
CA ARG A 156 -4.53 -1.21 -16.39
C ARG A 156 -3.52 -0.55 -17.32
N GLU A 157 -3.74 0.71 -17.66
CA GLU A 157 -2.77 1.49 -18.44
C GLU A 157 -1.43 1.59 -17.71
N THR A 158 -1.46 1.89 -16.40
CA THR A 158 -0.27 2.00 -15.56
C THR A 158 0.51 0.67 -15.50
N LEU A 159 -0.18 -0.45 -15.24
CA LEU A 159 0.44 -1.78 -15.22
C LEU A 159 1.00 -2.16 -16.60
N GLY A 160 0.28 -1.78 -17.66
CA GLY A 160 0.65 -2.08 -19.03
C GLY A 160 0.44 -3.55 -19.41
N ARG A 161 0.47 -3.82 -20.71
CA ARG A 161 0.12 -5.14 -21.27
C ARG A 161 0.98 -6.30 -20.73
N THR A 162 2.29 -6.12 -20.63
CA THR A 162 3.20 -7.19 -20.22
C THR A 162 2.93 -7.64 -18.79
N ARG A 163 2.79 -6.70 -17.85
CA ARG A 163 2.54 -7.02 -16.43
C ARG A 163 1.15 -7.62 -16.23
N LEU A 164 0.14 -7.09 -16.91
CA LEU A 164 -1.20 -7.67 -16.88
C LEU A 164 -1.22 -9.10 -17.40
N ALA A 165 -0.48 -9.39 -18.48
CA ALA A 165 -0.38 -10.75 -19.02
C ALA A 165 0.27 -11.70 -18.00
N ALA A 166 1.40 -11.30 -17.39
CA ALA A 166 2.06 -12.10 -16.36
C ALA A 166 1.17 -12.32 -15.12
N LEU A 167 0.48 -11.27 -14.64
CA LEU A 167 -0.43 -11.38 -13.49
C LEU A 167 -1.64 -12.28 -13.76
N ASN A 168 -2.09 -12.39 -15.02
CA ASN A 168 -3.22 -13.23 -15.40
C ASN A 168 -2.81 -14.64 -15.86
N ASP A 169 -1.51 -14.93 -15.94
CA ASP A 169 -0.99 -16.26 -16.23
C ASP A 169 -0.65 -16.99 -14.93
N GLY A 170 -1.49 -17.96 -14.56
CA GLY A 170 -1.35 -18.74 -13.32
C GLY A 170 -0.08 -19.59 -13.23
N GLU A 171 0.57 -19.88 -14.37
CA GLU A 171 1.86 -20.59 -14.41
C GLU A 171 3.02 -19.63 -14.11
N THR A 172 2.87 -18.35 -14.45
CA THR A 172 3.87 -17.31 -14.19
C THR A 172 3.70 -16.72 -12.78
N VAL A 173 2.48 -16.36 -12.40
CA VAL A 173 2.13 -15.82 -11.08
C VAL A 173 1.07 -16.70 -10.43
N PRO A 174 1.38 -17.39 -9.31
CA PRO A 174 0.41 -18.19 -8.59
C PRO A 174 -0.85 -17.38 -8.26
N PRO A 175 -2.07 -17.92 -8.47
CA PRO A 175 -3.31 -17.19 -8.25
C PRO A 175 -3.44 -16.55 -6.86
N ASP A 176 -2.96 -17.22 -5.81
CA ASP A 176 -3.00 -16.73 -4.44
C ASP A 176 -2.07 -15.54 -4.17
N LEU A 177 -1.05 -15.33 -5.01
CA LEU A 177 -0.11 -14.21 -4.93
C LEU A 177 -0.46 -13.07 -5.89
N ARG A 178 -1.37 -13.30 -6.84
CA ARG A 178 -1.69 -12.37 -7.92
C ARG A 178 -1.97 -10.95 -7.43
N LEU A 179 -2.82 -10.79 -6.41
CA LEU A 179 -3.18 -9.47 -5.90
C LEU A 179 -2.07 -8.82 -5.06
N LEU A 180 -1.23 -9.60 -4.37
CA LEU A 180 -0.04 -9.07 -3.72
C LEU A 180 0.93 -8.51 -4.77
N PHE A 181 1.19 -9.26 -5.84
CA PHE A 181 2.13 -8.86 -6.89
C PHE A 181 1.62 -7.65 -7.68
N ALA A 182 0.31 -7.59 -7.93
CA ALA A 182 -0.31 -6.41 -8.52
C ALA A 182 -0.18 -5.17 -7.64
N ALA A 183 -0.34 -5.32 -6.32
CA ALA A 183 -0.16 -4.21 -5.37
C ALA A 183 1.29 -3.72 -5.34
N VAL A 184 2.27 -4.62 -5.32
CA VAL A 184 3.71 -4.29 -5.35
C VAL A 184 4.07 -3.55 -6.64
N ALA A 185 3.68 -4.11 -7.80
CA ALA A 185 3.92 -3.49 -9.10
C ALA A 185 3.24 -2.11 -9.19
N ASN A 186 1.99 -1.98 -8.73
CA ASN A 186 1.30 -0.69 -8.72
C ASN A 186 2.02 0.32 -7.82
N ALA A 187 2.39 -0.03 -6.59
CA ALA A 187 3.13 0.88 -5.70
C ALA A 187 4.43 1.38 -6.36
N ARG A 188 5.17 0.49 -7.04
CA ARG A 188 6.40 0.83 -7.76
C ARG A 188 6.17 1.74 -8.97
N LEU A 189 5.12 1.47 -9.74
CA LEU A 189 4.78 2.27 -10.93
C LEU A 189 4.25 3.66 -10.55
N GLN A 190 3.42 3.77 -9.51
CA GLN A 190 2.94 5.06 -9.00
C GLN A 190 4.11 5.89 -8.44
N SER A 191 5.06 5.27 -7.74
CA SER A 191 6.26 5.99 -7.28
C SER A 191 7.13 6.44 -8.44
N ARG A 192 7.28 5.62 -9.49
CA ARG A 192 8.02 6.02 -10.70
C ARG A 192 7.39 7.24 -11.38
N ARG A 193 6.06 7.30 -11.50
CA ARG A 193 5.35 8.49 -12.03
C ARG A 193 5.69 9.75 -11.21
N ALA A 194 5.70 9.64 -9.88
CA ALA A 194 6.09 10.73 -9.00
C ALA A 194 7.57 11.14 -9.20
N VAL A 195 8.47 10.17 -9.32
CA VAL A 195 9.89 10.40 -9.60
C VAL A 195 10.09 11.07 -10.97
N GLU A 196 9.40 10.63 -12.02
CA GLU A 196 9.48 11.22 -13.35
C GLU A 196 9.06 12.71 -13.33
N GLU A 197 7.98 13.05 -12.63
CA GLU A 197 7.58 14.45 -12.42
C GLU A 197 8.64 15.22 -11.64
N LEU A 198 9.07 14.70 -10.49
CA LEU A 198 10.09 15.33 -9.66
C LEU A 198 11.42 15.44 -10.39
N THR A 199 11.71 14.57 -11.36
CA THR A 199 12.94 14.60 -12.16
C THR A 199 12.92 15.69 -13.22
N THR A 200 11.74 16.08 -13.70
CA THR A 200 11.53 16.99 -14.82
C THR A 200 11.17 18.41 -14.41
N LEU A 201 10.42 18.57 -13.31
CA LEU A 201 10.01 19.88 -12.83
C LEU A 201 11.09 20.53 -11.93
N PRO A 202 11.23 21.87 -11.96
CA PRO A 202 12.06 22.57 -11.00
C PRO A 202 11.39 22.54 -9.61
N ALA A 203 12.21 22.44 -8.57
CA ALA A 203 11.77 22.60 -7.20
C ALA A 203 11.55 24.09 -6.88
N HIS A 204 10.61 24.38 -5.98
CA HIS A 204 10.36 25.74 -5.49
C HIS A 204 11.47 26.25 -4.56
N THR A 205 12.12 25.35 -3.82
CA THR A 205 13.26 25.63 -2.94
C THR A 205 14.36 24.59 -3.16
N PRO A 206 15.57 24.79 -2.59
CA PRO A 206 16.54 23.71 -2.45
C PRO A 206 15.92 22.54 -1.66
N THR A 207 15.49 21.49 -2.37
CA THR A 207 14.62 20.46 -1.81
C THR A 207 15.19 19.06 -2.03
N HIS A 208 15.18 18.23 -0.99
CA HIS A 208 15.29 16.78 -1.13
C HIS A 208 13.89 16.17 -1.13
N PHE A 209 13.60 15.33 -2.12
CA PHE A 209 12.40 14.51 -2.12
C PHE A 209 12.77 13.07 -1.77
N LEU A 210 12.02 12.50 -0.83
CA LEU A 210 12.12 11.09 -0.46
C LEU A 210 10.78 10.42 -0.79
N VAL A 211 10.73 9.68 -1.89
CA VAL A 211 9.54 8.92 -2.30
C VAL A 211 9.64 7.52 -1.72
N VAL A 212 8.66 7.11 -0.92
CA VAL A 212 8.64 5.86 -0.17
C VAL A 212 7.43 5.04 -0.60
N ALA A 213 7.65 4.05 -1.46
CA ALA A 213 6.61 3.18 -1.99
C ALA A 213 6.46 1.94 -1.11
N GLY A 214 5.22 1.60 -0.75
CA GLY A 214 4.93 0.41 0.04
C GLY A 214 3.59 -0.23 -0.31
N VAL A 215 3.36 -1.41 0.25
CA VAL A 215 2.08 -2.09 0.23
C VAL A 215 1.60 -2.28 1.66
N SER A 216 0.45 -1.68 1.99
CA SER A 216 -0.26 -1.97 3.23
C SER A 216 -0.83 -3.39 3.16
N ILE A 217 -0.51 -4.21 4.16
CA ILE A 217 -1.00 -5.59 4.27
C ILE A 217 -2.13 -5.62 5.30
N ASN A 218 -3.37 -5.48 4.82
CA ASN A 218 -4.56 -5.34 5.66
C ASN A 218 -4.99 -6.70 6.22
N ARG A 219 -5.17 -6.82 7.54
CA ARG A 219 -5.46 -8.10 8.21
C ARG A 219 -6.44 -7.95 9.38
N PRO A 220 -7.00 -9.04 9.94
CA PRO A 220 -7.92 -8.93 11.08
C PRO A 220 -7.25 -8.40 12.37
N GLY A 221 -5.92 -8.55 12.47
CA GLY A 221 -5.09 -7.94 13.50
C GLY A 221 -4.47 -6.62 13.02
N PRO A 222 -3.41 -6.14 13.69
CA PRO A 222 -2.74 -4.90 13.30
C PRO A 222 -2.17 -4.97 11.89
N ASP A 223 -2.40 -3.92 11.11
CA ASP A 223 -1.86 -3.83 9.76
C ASP A 223 -0.33 -3.69 9.78
N THR A 224 0.27 -4.11 8.68
CA THR A 224 1.72 -4.02 8.44
C THR A 224 2.00 -3.48 7.07
N GLU A 225 3.27 -3.20 6.78
CA GLU A 225 3.69 -2.64 5.51
C GLU A 225 4.84 -3.45 4.93
N LEU A 226 4.73 -3.80 3.66
CA LEU A 226 5.83 -4.27 2.83
C LEU A 226 6.46 -3.06 2.12
N LEU A 227 7.68 -2.67 2.51
CA LEU A 227 8.37 -1.57 1.84
C LEU A 227 8.89 -2.04 0.47
N VAL A 228 8.48 -1.38 -0.60
CA VAL A 228 8.79 -1.82 -1.98
C VAL A 228 10.01 -1.08 -2.55
N SER A 229 10.03 0.25 -2.44
CA SER A 229 11.13 1.05 -2.95
C SER A 229 11.25 2.40 -2.24
N VAL A 230 12.45 2.96 -2.29
CA VAL A 230 12.75 4.31 -1.85
C VAL A 230 13.55 5.02 -2.93
N ASP A 231 13.03 6.15 -3.38
CA ASP A 231 13.70 7.04 -4.31
C ASP A 231 14.10 8.33 -3.59
N HIS A 232 15.34 8.76 -3.77
CA HIS A 232 15.84 10.05 -3.31
C HIS A 232 16.16 10.93 -4.52
N ILE A 233 15.50 12.09 -4.58
CA ILE A 233 15.74 13.12 -5.59
C ILE A 233 16.29 14.36 -4.88
N ASP A 234 17.52 14.73 -5.20
CA ASP A 234 18.16 15.95 -4.73
C ASP A 234 17.94 17.07 -5.76
N ARG A 235 17.17 18.08 -5.38
CA ARG A 235 16.89 19.32 -6.12
C ARG A 235 17.50 20.55 -5.42
N THR A 236 18.59 20.37 -4.70
CA THR A 236 19.34 21.50 -4.12
C THR A 236 20.22 22.22 -5.15
N ASP A 237 20.38 21.64 -6.34
CA ASP A 237 21.16 22.16 -7.47
C ASP A 237 20.30 22.22 -8.75
N VAL A 238 20.81 22.87 -9.81
CA VAL A 238 20.14 23.04 -11.10
C VAL A 238 19.86 21.69 -11.76
N ALA A 239 20.85 20.80 -11.73
CA ALA A 239 20.72 19.44 -12.22
C ALA A 239 20.41 18.52 -11.07
N ALA A 240 19.33 17.76 -11.21
CA ALA A 240 18.94 16.85 -10.16
C ALA A 240 19.73 15.56 -10.14
N LYS A 241 19.92 15.07 -8.92
CA LYS A 241 20.51 13.76 -8.68
C LYS A 241 19.42 12.84 -8.19
N HIS A 242 19.33 11.67 -8.80
CA HIS A 242 18.34 10.66 -8.45
C HIS A 242 19.07 9.36 -8.08
N ALA A 243 18.64 8.77 -6.98
CA ALA A 243 19.06 7.45 -6.57
C ALA A 243 17.83 6.63 -6.14
N THR A 244 17.84 5.35 -6.49
CA THR A 244 16.77 4.40 -6.21
C THR A 244 17.35 3.19 -5.50
N ILE A 245 16.63 2.70 -4.49
CA ILE A 245 16.78 1.35 -3.95
C ILE A 245 15.39 0.71 -3.86
N GLY A 246 15.22 -0.53 -4.28
CA GLY A 246 13.90 -1.14 -4.31
C GLY A 246 13.81 -2.36 -5.20
N LEU A 247 12.66 -3.03 -5.10
CA LEU A 247 12.20 -4.03 -6.06
C LEU A 247 11.90 -3.37 -7.41
N ASP A 248 12.01 -4.15 -8.48
CA ASP A 248 11.51 -3.81 -9.80
C ASP A 248 9.98 -3.92 -9.86
N ASP A 249 9.39 -3.70 -11.03
CA ASP A 249 7.94 -3.75 -11.24
C ASP A 249 7.46 -4.96 -12.07
N ASP A 250 8.33 -5.93 -12.34
CA ASP A 250 7.99 -7.14 -13.10
C ASP A 250 7.45 -8.24 -12.17
N PRO A 251 6.12 -8.50 -12.17
CA PRO A 251 5.53 -9.50 -11.30
C PRO A 251 6.00 -10.93 -11.59
N ALA A 252 6.51 -11.22 -12.80
CA ALA A 252 7.04 -12.54 -13.13
C ALA A 252 8.40 -12.81 -12.45
N ALA A 253 9.10 -11.77 -11.99
CA ALA A 253 10.42 -11.88 -11.37
C ALA A 253 10.38 -12.02 -9.85
N TYR A 254 9.22 -11.76 -9.23
CA TYR A 254 9.08 -11.75 -7.78
C TYR A 254 9.16 -13.16 -7.17
N LYS A 255 9.81 -13.23 -6.02
CA LYS A 255 9.92 -14.45 -5.20
C LYS A 255 9.48 -14.14 -3.78
N VAL A 256 8.56 -14.94 -3.26
CA VAL A 256 8.03 -14.79 -1.89
C VAL A 256 8.60 -15.89 -1.00
N SER A 257 9.02 -15.50 0.20
CA SER A 257 9.26 -16.41 1.31
C SER A 257 8.59 -15.85 2.57
N VAL A 258 8.52 -16.65 3.63
CA VAL A 258 8.07 -16.22 4.95
C VAL A 258 9.22 -16.36 5.94
N ASP A 259 9.51 -15.30 6.68
CA ASP A 259 10.52 -15.26 7.72
C ASP A 259 9.88 -14.79 9.02
N LEU A 260 9.91 -15.62 10.06
CA LEU A 260 9.28 -15.35 11.37
C LEU A 260 7.80 -14.91 11.27
N GLY A 261 7.05 -15.48 10.33
CA GLY A 261 5.63 -15.14 10.11
C GLY A 261 5.40 -13.83 9.36
N ARG A 262 6.44 -13.26 8.73
CA ARG A 262 6.38 -12.06 7.91
C ARG A 262 6.77 -12.36 6.47
N LEU A 263 6.14 -11.67 5.53
CA LEU A 263 6.49 -11.78 4.12
C LEU A 263 7.87 -11.20 3.86
N VAL A 264 8.63 -11.92 3.04
CA VAL A 264 9.85 -11.41 2.42
C VAL A 264 9.72 -11.61 0.91
N LEU A 265 9.86 -10.52 0.17
CA LEU A 265 9.77 -10.43 -1.27
C LEU A 265 11.14 -10.04 -1.83
N ALA A 266 11.57 -10.75 -2.87
CA ALA A 266 12.83 -10.49 -3.56
C ALA A 266 12.63 -10.57 -5.08
N ASP A 267 13.57 -10.02 -5.84
CA ASP A 267 13.66 -10.21 -7.28
C ASP A 267 15.14 -10.32 -7.72
N ALA A 268 15.40 -10.15 -9.03
CA ALA A 268 16.76 -10.18 -9.57
C ALA A 268 17.59 -8.93 -9.22
N GLN A 269 16.94 -7.78 -8.99
CA GLN A 269 17.57 -6.51 -8.69
C GLN A 269 17.89 -6.37 -7.20
N PHE A 270 17.03 -6.88 -6.33
CA PHE A 270 17.14 -6.70 -4.89
C PHE A 270 16.84 -8.00 -4.13
N GLN A 271 17.82 -8.41 -3.31
CA GLN A 271 17.71 -9.54 -2.39
C GLN A 271 17.82 -9.03 -0.95
N PRO A 272 16.73 -9.09 -0.16
CA PRO A 272 16.77 -8.66 1.24
C PRO A 272 17.81 -9.46 2.04
N PRO A 273 18.47 -8.85 3.04
CA PRO A 273 19.38 -9.58 3.92
C PRO A 273 18.69 -10.78 4.57
N GLY A 274 19.34 -11.94 4.54
CA GLY A 274 18.78 -13.18 5.10
C GLY A 274 17.75 -13.86 4.22
N PHE A 275 17.48 -13.38 3.00
CA PHE A 275 16.66 -14.10 2.03
C PHE A 275 17.38 -15.40 1.63
N ALA A 276 16.97 -16.49 2.25
CA ALA A 276 17.40 -17.81 1.89
C ALA A 276 16.25 -18.50 1.16
N MET A 277 16.52 -19.04 -0.03
CA MET A 277 15.58 -19.83 -0.83
C MET A 277 15.24 -21.21 -0.18
N HIS A 278 15.21 -21.28 1.16
CA HIS A 278 15.14 -22.52 1.92
C HIS A 278 13.73 -22.98 2.24
N ALA A 279 12.71 -22.17 1.97
CA ALA A 279 11.33 -22.60 2.02
C ALA A 279 10.59 -21.94 0.85
N GLU A 280 10.46 -22.67 -0.26
CA GLU A 280 9.38 -22.41 -1.19
C GLU A 280 8.10 -22.43 -0.34
N ILE A 281 7.36 -21.32 -0.32
CA ILE A 281 6.07 -21.29 0.35
C ILE A 281 5.30 -22.45 -0.28
N GLN A 282 4.96 -23.47 0.51
CA GLN A 282 3.94 -24.43 0.12
C GLN A 282 2.62 -23.66 0.10
N LEU A 283 2.45 -22.82 -0.91
CA LEU A 283 1.15 -22.34 -1.34
C LEU A 283 0.37 -23.61 -1.64
N SER A 284 -0.76 -23.76 -0.98
CA SER A 284 -1.60 -24.95 -1.07
C SER A 284 -1.65 -25.47 -2.50
N ARG A 285 -0.99 -26.60 -2.76
CA ARG A 285 -1.41 -27.45 -3.86
C ARG A 285 -2.77 -27.98 -3.45
N THR A 286 -3.83 -27.32 -3.87
CA THR A 286 -5.16 -27.92 -3.86
C THR A 286 -5.00 -29.27 -4.56
N PRO A 287 -5.27 -30.41 -3.90
CA PRO A 287 -5.44 -31.65 -4.64
C PRO A 287 -6.57 -31.38 -5.62
N SER A 288 -6.34 -31.57 -6.93
CA SER A 288 -7.41 -31.47 -7.91
C SER A 288 -8.48 -32.48 -7.50
N SER A 289 -9.56 -32.00 -6.88
CA SER A 289 -10.71 -32.83 -6.60
C SER A 289 -11.41 -33.04 -7.94
N ASP A 290 -11.10 -34.17 -8.56
CA ASP A 290 -12.01 -34.79 -9.51
C ASP A 290 -13.41 -34.82 -8.88
N THR A 291 -14.31 -34.08 -9.52
CA THR A 291 -15.77 -34.14 -9.47
C THR A 291 -16.36 -35.21 -8.53
N ALA A 292 -16.66 -34.82 -7.29
CA ALA A 292 -17.70 -35.49 -6.51
C ALA A 292 -19.01 -34.72 -6.77
N ALA A 293 -19.89 -35.34 -7.56
CA ALA A 293 -21.24 -34.85 -7.80
C ALA A 293 -21.99 -34.71 -6.47
N VAL A 294 -22.35 -33.49 -6.11
CA VAL A 294 -23.28 -33.21 -5.02
C VAL A 294 -24.70 -33.35 -5.59
N SER A 295 -25.48 -34.23 -4.97
CA SER A 295 -26.88 -34.48 -5.29
C SER A 295 -27.76 -33.27 -5.00
N ASP A 296 -28.66 -32.97 -5.93
CA ASP A 296 -29.74 -32.00 -5.79
C ASP A 296 -30.55 -32.25 -4.51
N GLY A 297 -30.44 -31.31 -3.56
CA GLY A 297 -31.31 -31.19 -2.40
C GLY A 297 -32.44 -30.21 -2.69
N ASP A 298 -33.66 -30.72 -2.55
CA ASP A 298 -34.98 -30.11 -2.82
C ASP A 298 -35.19 -28.75 -2.10
N PRO A 299 -35.57 -27.66 -2.79
CA PRO A 299 -35.69 -26.32 -2.20
C PRO A 299 -37.01 -26.00 -1.47
N ASP A 300 -37.93 -26.96 -1.27
CA ASP A 300 -39.25 -26.70 -0.68
C ASP A 300 -39.42 -27.24 0.76
N ASP A 301 -38.65 -26.72 1.73
CA ASP A 301 -38.96 -26.89 3.17
C ASP A 301 -39.22 -25.53 3.86
N PRO A 302 -40.48 -25.04 3.88
CA PRO A 302 -40.86 -23.82 4.58
C PRO A 302 -41.25 -24.14 6.03
N ALA A 303 -40.27 -24.40 6.90
CA ALA A 303 -40.51 -24.53 8.34
C ALA A 303 -39.36 -23.98 9.20
N SER A 304 -39.71 -23.02 10.06
CA SER A 304 -38.86 -22.34 11.07
C SER A 304 -37.86 -21.35 10.46
N LEU A 305 -37.92 -20.05 10.73
CA LEU A 305 -37.71 -19.44 12.03
C LEU A 305 -38.42 -18.08 12.08
N THR A 306 -39.48 -17.97 12.88
CA THR A 306 -39.95 -16.69 13.42
C THR A 306 -39.48 -16.61 14.86
N GLU A 307 -38.36 -15.93 15.10
CA GLU A 307 -38.04 -15.45 16.45
C GLU A 307 -38.71 -14.08 16.65
N PRO A 308 -39.45 -13.87 17.76
CA PRO A 308 -40.03 -12.57 18.07
C PRO A 308 -38.95 -11.61 18.54
N LEU A 309 -38.96 -10.39 17.98
CA LEU A 309 -38.19 -9.26 18.49
C LEU A 309 -38.63 -8.94 19.93
N PRO A 310 -37.71 -8.63 20.85
CA PRO A 310 -38.07 -8.21 22.20
C PRO A 310 -38.77 -6.85 22.17
N GLU A 311 -39.88 -6.75 22.91
CA GLU A 311 -40.59 -5.50 23.20
C GLU A 311 -39.63 -4.51 23.89
N ILE A 312 -39.55 -3.30 23.33
CA ILE A 312 -38.85 -2.17 23.95
C ILE A 312 -39.85 -1.53 24.93
N ASP A 313 -39.56 -1.67 26.21
CA ASP A 313 -40.31 -1.05 27.30
C ASP A 313 -39.97 0.45 27.38
N ASP A 314 -40.90 1.30 26.94
CA ASP A 314 -40.86 2.75 27.13
C ASP A 314 -41.13 3.10 28.60
N ALA A 315 -40.10 3.03 29.44
CA ALA A 315 -40.16 3.53 30.81
C ALA A 315 -39.81 5.02 30.86
N GLN A 316 -40.84 5.86 30.87
CA GLN A 316 -40.81 7.22 31.39
C GLN A 316 -40.51 7.24 32.89
N SER A 317 -39.56 8.09 33.32
CA SER A 317 -39.41 8.53 34.72
C SER A 317 -38.51 9.78 34.73
N GLN A 318 -39.10 10.97 34.65
CA GLN A 318 -39.17 11.95 35.74
C GLN A 318 -37.82 12.40 36.32
N ALA A 319 -37.49 13.67 36.07
CA ALA A 319 -36.59 14.46 36.89
C ALA A 319 -37.30 15.79 37.23
N GLU A 320 -37.38 16.05 38.53
CA GLU A 320 -37.74 17.32 39.17
C GLU A 320 -36.72 18.43 38.88
#